data_AF-A0A967JWG6-F1
#
_entry.id   AF-A0A967JWG6-F1
#
_cell.length_a   1.000
_cell.length_b   1.000
_cell.length_c   1.000
_cell.angle_alpha   90.00
_cell.angle_beta   90.00
_cell.angle_gamma   90.00
#
_symmetry.space_group_name_H-M   'P 1'
#
loop_
_entity.id
_entity.type
_entity.pdbx_description
1 polymer ?
#
loop_
_entity_poly.entity_id
_entity_poly.type
_entity_poly.pdbx_seq_one_letter_code
_entity_poly.pdbx_strand_id
1 'polypeptide(L)' 'TVCDSDEVCRNGTCQMGITCPGDTTLCDRGCTDTSVDIRHCGGCGTMCARGEICDEGTCRAPGG' A
#
# COMPACT_ATOMS: atom_id res chain seq x y z
N THR A 1 -1.15 21.25 17.51
CA THR A 1 -0.86 19.81 17.38
C THR A 1 0.58 19.69 16.96
N VAL A 2 1.45 19.08 17.76
CA VAL A 2 2.82 18.76 17.33
C VAL A 2 2.74 17.34 16.78
N CYS A 3 3.14 17.16 15.52
CA CYS A 3 3.12 15.86 14.87
C CYS A 3 4.42 15.11 15.15
N ASP A 4 4.37 13.78 15.11
CA ASP A 4 5.53 12.94 15.36
C ASP A 4 6.55 13.04 14.21
N SER A 5 7.71 12.40 14.39
CA SER A 5 8.87 12.50 13.47
C SER A 5 8.53 12.17 12.00
N ASP A 6 7.60 11.25 11.80
CA ASP A 6 7.20 10.71 10.50
C ASP A 6 5.84 11.24 10.04
N GLU A 7 5.32 12.31 10.64
CA GLU A 7 4.00 12.90 10.35
C GLU A 7 4.11 14.35 9.88
N VAL A 8 3.37 14.71 8.83
CA VAL A 8 3.16 16.11 8.43
C VAL A 8 1.79 16.61 8.89
N CYS A 9 1.78 17.83 9.41
CA CYS A 9 0.54 18.54 9.71
C CYS A 9 -0.17 18.95 8.39
N ARG A 10 -1.35 18.38 8.15
CA ARG A 10 -2.23 18.71 7.02
C ARG A 10 -3.63 19.01 7.55
N ASN A 11 -4.13 20.22 7.32
CA ASN A 11 -5.44 20.71 7.79
C ASN A 11 -5.71 20.52 9.30
N GLY A 12 -4.68 20.69 10.14
CA GLY A 12 -4.82 20.57 11.61
C GLY A 12 -4.80 19.13 12.14
N THR A 13 -4.74 18.13 11.25
CA THR A 13 -4.49 16.72 11.58
C THR A 13 -3.05 16.34 11.26
N CYS A 14 -2.44 15.54 12.13
CA CYS A 14 -1.18 14.88 11.81
C CYS A 14 -1.49 13.70 10.89
N GLN A 15 -0.97 13.74 9.67
CA GLN A 15 -1.05 12.65 8.72
C GLN A 15 0.36 12.10 8.55
N MET A 16 0.48 10.78 8.39
CA MET A 16 1.76 10.15 8.08
C MET A 16 2.41 10.86 6.89
N GLY A 17 3.61 11.36 7.11
CA GLY A 17 4.41 12.14 6.19
C GLY A 17 5.24 11.32 5.23
N ILE A 18 5.21 9.99 5.37
CA ILE A 18 5.58 9.07 4.29
C ILE A 18 4.56 9.25 3.17
N THR A 19 4.86 10.19 2.28
CA THR A 19 4.24 10.21 0.96
C THR A 19 4.96 9.14 0.17
N CYS A 20 4.24 8.09 -0.19
CA CYS A 20 4.82 6.99 -0.91
C CYS A 20 5.21 7.43 -2.33
N PRO A 21 6.45 7.14 -2.78
CA PRO A 21 6.88 7.52 -4.11
C PRO A 21 6.10 6.73 -5.17
N GLY A 22 5.69 7.41 -6.24
CA GLY A 22 4.90 6.80 -7.33
C GLY A 22 3.51 6.36 -6.87
N ASP A 23 3.01 5.30 -7.50
CA ASP A 23 1.66 4.75 -7.25
C ASP A 23 1.63 3.72 -6.11
N THR A 24 2.55 3.84 -5.15
CA THR A 24 2.64 2.92 -4.02
C THR A 24 1.77 3.38 -2.85
N THR A 25 1.18 2.43 -2.13
CA THR A 25 0.26 2.69 -1.01
C THR A 25 0.99 2.56 0.32
N LEU A 26 0.73 3.48 1.25
CA LEU A 26 1.23 3.37 2.61
C LEU A 26 0.53 2.22 3.34
N CYS A 27 1.25 1.13 3.58
CA CYS A 27 0.83 0.02 4.43
C CYS A 27 1.59 0.07 5.77
N ASP A 28 1.21 -0.78 6.72
CA ASP A 28 1.60 -0.73 8.14
C ASP A 28 3.07 -0.36 8.43
N ARG A 29 4.02 -0.84 7.62
CA ARG A 29 5.46 -0.60 7.82
C ARG A 29 6.16 0.12 6.68
N GLY A 30 5.41 0.66 5.72
CA GLY A 30 5.97 1.43 4.62
C GLY A 30 5.19 1.34 3.32
N CYS A 31 5.79 1.93 2.29
CA CYS A 31 5.20 2.00 0.96
C CYS A 31 5.26 0.67 0.26
N THR A 32 4.10 0.17 -0.12
CA THR A 32 3.94 -1.10 -0.82
C THR A 32 3.26 -0.85 -2.15
N ASP A 33 3.81 -1.43 -3.21
CA ASP A 33 3.16 -1.44 -4.51
C ASP A 33 2.02 -2.46 -4.50
N THR A 34 0.81 -1.97 -4.27
CA THR A 34 -0.40 -2.80 -4.23
C THR A 34 -0.79 -3.30 -5.61
N SER A 35 -0.14 -2.84 -6.69
CA SER A 35 -0.42 -3.31 -8.05
C SER A 35 0.25 -4.65 -8.39
N VAL A 36 1.32 -5.00 -7.67
CA VAL A 36 2.14 -6.20 -7.93
C VAL A 36 2.50 -7.02 -6.68
N ASP A 37 2.36 -6.48 -5.47
CA ASP A 37 2.64 -7.25 -4.26
C ASP A 37 1.51 -8.25 -3.98
N ILE A 38 1.81 -9.54 -4.10
CA ILE A 38 0.89 -10.65 -3.80
C ILE A 38 0.32 -10.62 -2.37
N ARG A 39 0.98 -9.96 -1.41
CA ARG A 39 0.53 -9.84 -0.02
C ARG A 39 -0.27 -8.57 0.26
N HIS A 40 -0.34 -7.65 -0.71
CA HIS A 40 -1.03 -6.37 -0.58
C HIS A 40 -1.77 -6.00 -1.89
N CYS A 41 -2.28 -7.00 -2.62
CA CYS A 41 -2.83 -6.81 -3.96
C CYS A 41 -4.14 -6.03 -3.93
N GLY A 42 -4.16 -4.85 -4.54
CA GLY A 42 -5.28 -3.91 -4.51
C GLY A 42 -5.48 -3.18 -3.19
N GLY A 43 -4.68 -3.48 -2.15
CA GLY A 43 -4.77 -2.82 -0.86
C GLY A 43 -3.93 -3.49 0.23
N CYS A 44 -3.66 -2.76 1.30
CA CYS A 44 -2.82 -3.26 2.39
C CYS A 44 -3.42 -4.49 3.08
N GLY A 45 -2.63 -5.55 3.20
CA GLY A 45 -3.02 -6.81 3.85
C GLY A 45 -3.87 -7.73 2.96
N THR A 46 -4.18 -7.31 1.73
CA THR A 46 -4.92 -8.12 0.78
C THR A 46 -4.00 -9.13 0.10
N MET A 47 -4.02 -10.38 0.56
CA MET A 47 -3.19 -11.44 -0.02
C MET A 47 -3.96 -12.25 -1.07
N CYS A 48 -3.35 -12.50 -2.22
CA CYS A 48 -3.92 -13.39 -3.24
C CYS A 48 -3.90 -14.85 -2.80
N ALA A 49 -4.80 -15.65 -3.38
CA ALA A 49 -4.85 -17.08 -3.10
C ALA A 49 -3.60 -17.80 -3.60
N ARG A 50 -3.36 -19.00 -3.06
CA ARG A 50 -2.18 -19.79 -3.43
C ARG A 50 -2.25 -20.15 -4.92
N GLY A 51 -1.23 -19.71 -5.65
CA GLY A 51 -1.13 -19.94 -7.09
C GLY A 51 -1.62 -18.78 -7.94
N GLU A 52 -2.16 -17.72 -7.36
CA GLU A 52 -2.48 -16.47 -8.06
C GLU A 52 -1.28 -15.52 -8.09
N ILE A 53 -1.31 -14.57 -9.03
CA ILE A 53 -0.42 -13.41 -9.13
C ILE A 53 -1.21 -12.14 -8.86
N CYS A 54 -0.53 -11.11 -8.36
CA CYS A 54 -1.10 -9.77 -8.34
C CYS A 54 -0.79 -9.09 -9.67
N ASP A 55 -1.83 -8.73 -10.41
CA ASP A 55 -1.73 -8.09 -11.71
C ASP A 55 -2.62 -6.85 -11.73
N GLU A 56 -2.00 -5.68 -11.84
CA GLU A 56 -2.64 -4.36 -11.77
C GLU A 56 -3.57 -4.20 -10.54
N GLY A 57 -3.17 -4.77 -9.40
CA GLY A 57 -3.93 -4.69 -8.15
C GLY A 57 -5.11 -5.66 -8.07
N THR A 58 -5.17 -6.64 -8.97
CA THR A 58 -6.15 -7.72 -8.95
C THR A 58 -5.46 -9.08 -8.89
N CYS A 59 -5.94 -9.96 -8.02
CA CYS A 59 -5.47 -11.33 -7.99
C CYS A 59 -5.98 -12.10 -9.22
N ARG A 60 -5.05 -12.67 -10.00
CA ARG A 60 -5.35 -13.45 -11.22
C ARG A 60 -4.64 -14.79 -11.18
N ALA A 61 -5.28 -15.82 -11.73
CA ALA A 61 -4.59 -17.09 -11.94
C ALA A 61 -3.60 -16.94 -13.12
N PRO A 62 -2.39 -17.51 -13.04
CA PRO A 62 -1.44 -17.53 -14.15
C PRO A 62 -2.03 -18.36 -15.29
N GLY A 63 -2.62 -17.69 -16.28
CA GLY A 63 -3.24 -18.30 -17.46
C GLY A 63 -4.73 -18.01 -17.66
N GLY A 64 -5.32 -17.09 -16.89
CA GLY A 64 -6.68 -16.57 -17.11
C GLY A 64 -6.70 -15.31 -17.99
#